data_AF-A0A0A9D9T7-F1
#
_entry.id   AF-A0A0A9D9T7-F1
#
_cell.length_a   1.000
_cell.length_b   1.000
_cell.length_c   1.000
_cell.angle_alpha   90.00
_cell.angle_beta   90.00
_cell.angle_gamma   90.00
#
_symmetry.space_group_name_H-M   'P 1'
#
loop_
_entity.id
_entity.type
_entity.pdbx_description
1 polymer ?
#
loop_
_entity_poly.entity_id
_entity_poly.type
_entity_poly.pdbx_seq_one_letter_code
_entity_poly.pdbx_strand_id
1 'polypeptide(L)' 'MIARLGIDVYITKAGTEHSLRALKGDVSTDSEDWLGTVIRSSK' A
#
# COMPACT_ATOMS: atom_id res chain seq x y z
N MET A 1 10.62 10.51 6.33
CA MET A 1 9.85 9.45 5.63
C MET A 1 8.50 9.33 6.29
N ILE A 2 7.41 9.53 5.54
CA ILE A 2 6.03 9.61 6.10
C ILE A 2 5.66 8.35 6.89
N ALA A 3 6.12 7.17 6.46
CA ALA A 3 5.90 5.93 7.19
C ALA A 3 6.42 5.93 8.64
N ARG A 4 7.46 6.72 8.96
CA ARG A 4 7.97 6.85 10.35
C ARG A 4 6.99 7.53 11.31
N LEU A 5 5.92 8.14 10.79
CA LEU A 5 4.85 8.74 11.60
C LEU A 5 3.73 7.73 11.92
N GLY A 6 3.93 6.44 11.62
CA GLY A 6 2.92 5.40 11.81
C GLY A 6 1.85 5.38 10.72
N ILE A 7 2.16 5.95 9.55
CA ILE A 7 1.25 6.00 8.40
C ILE A 7 1.66 4.88 7.42
N ASP A 8 0.72 4.02 7.06
CA ASP A 8 0.94 3.05 5.98
C ASP A 8 1.01 3.78 4.63
N VAL A 9 2.07 3.50 3.86
CA VAL A 9 2.29 4.10 2.54
C VAL A 9 2.20 3.04 1.46
N TYR A 10 1.32 3.26 0.49
CA TYR A 10 1.16 2.40 -0.69
C TYR A 10 1.63 3.11 -1.94
N ILE A 11 2.47 2.45 -2.73
CA ILE A 11 2.92 2.92 -4.05
C ILE A 11 2.39 1.95 -5.09
N THR A 12 1.55 2.45 -6.00
CA THR A 12 0.95 1.64 -7.07
C THR A 12 0.69 2.49 -8.30
N LYS A 13 0.41 1.85 -9.43
CA LYS A 13 0.12 2.54 -10.70
C LYS A 13 -1.25 3.21 -10.62
N ALA A 14 -1.29 4.52 -10.88
CA ALA A 14 -2.54 5.28 -10.91
C ALA A 14 -3.52 4.77 -11.97
N GLY A 15 -4.82 4.90 -11.70
CA GLY A 15 -5.88 4.51 -12.62
C GLY A 15 -6.11 3.00 -12.75
N THR A 16 -5.64 2.22 -11.78
CA THR A 16 -5.80 0.76 -11.72
C THR A 16 -6.68 0.34 -10.54
N GLU A 17 -7.16 -0.91 -10.56
CA GLU A 17 -7.87 -1.48 -9.42
C GLU A 17 -7.02 -1.46 -8.13
N HIS A 18 -5.72 -1.74 -8.24
CA HIS A 18 -4.77 -1.66 -7.12
C HIS A 18 -4.68 -0.26 -6.52
N SER A 19 -4.78 0.80 -7.33
CA SER A 19 -4.84 2.18 -6.82
C SER A 19 -6.13 2.48 -6.05
N LEU A 20 -7.26 1.90 -6.46
CA LEU A 20 -8.52 2.00 -5.71
C LEU A 20 -8.46 1.21 -4.40
N ARG A 21 -7.85 0.02 -4.41
CA ARG A 21 -7.63 -0.80 -3.21
C ARG A 21 -6.70 -0.09 -2.21
N ALA A 22 -5.62 0.51 -2.70
CA ALA A 22 -4.71 1.33 -1.89
C ALA A 22 -5.44 2.49 -1.19
N LEU A 23 -6.31 3.21 -1.91
CA LEU A 23 -7.11 4.30 -1.33
C LEU A 23 -8.09 3.83 -0.25
N LYS A 24 -8.56 2.58 -0.35
CA LYS A 24 -9.45 1.95 0.64
C LYS A 24 -8.69 1.31 1.81
N GLY A 25 -7.36 1.23 1.75
CA GLY A 25 -6.56 0.46 2.70
C GLY A 25 -6.74 -1.06 2.58
N ASP A 26 -7.33 -1.53 1.48
CA ASP A 26 -7.62 -2.95 1.23
C ASP A 26 -6.42 -3.62 0.52
N VAL A 27 -5.28 -3.59 1.21
CA VAL A 27 -4.01 -4.10 0.71
C VAL A 27 -3.55 -5.27 1.59
N SER A 28 -3.82 -6.49 1.12
CA SER A 28 -3.26 -7.71 1.71
C SER A 28 -1.87 -7.96 1.15
N THR A 29 -0.84 -7.88 2.01
CA THR A 29 0.55 -8.17 1.63
C THR A 29 0.84 -9.66 1.48
N ASP A 30 -0.06 -10.51 1.97
CA ASP A 30 0.07 -11.96 1.95
C ASP A 30 -0.52 -12.57 0.66
N SER A 31 -1.06 -11.74 -0.22
CA SER A 31 -1.74 -12.16 -1.44
C SER A 31 -0.89 -11.83 -2.66
N GLU A 32 -0.64 -12.84 -3.50
CA GLU A 32 0.20 -12.71 -4.70
C GLU A 32 -0.41 -11.78 -5.77
N ASP A 33 -1.68 -11.39 -5.63
CA ASP A 33 -2.39 -10.51 -6.56
C ASP A 33 -2.09 -9.02 -6.34
N TRP A 34 -1.37 -8.65 -5.27
CA TRP A 34 -1.02 -7.26 -5.01
C TRP A 34 0.11 -6.78 -5.93
N LEU A 35 -0.20 -5.80 -6.79
CA LEU A 35 0.74 -5.16 -7.71
C LEU A 35 1.11 -3.75 -7.24
N GLY A 36 1.86 -3.66 -6.15
CA GLY A 36 2.40 -2.40 -5.63
C GLY A 36 3.47 -2.60 -4.55
N THR A 37 3.98 -1.50 -4.01
CA THR A 37 4.91 -1.51 -2.87
C THR A 37 4.21 -1.02 -1.63
N VAL A 38 4.36 -1.75 -0.53
CA VAL A 38 3.88 -1.36 0.79
C VAL A 38 5.08 -0.97 1.64
N ILE A 39 5.02 0.23 2.22
CA ILE A 39 6.02 0.73 3.16
C ILE A 39 5.31 0.99 4.49
N ARG A 40 5.66 0.20 5.49
CA ARG A 40 5.19 0.37 6.88
C ARG A 40 6.36 0.83 7.75
N SER A 41 6.07 1.49 8.86
CA SER A 41 7.09 1.64 9.89
C SER A 41 7.45 0.25 10.40
N SER A 42 8.74 -0.10 10.39
CA SER A 42 9.22 -1.11 11.32
C SER A 42 8.96 -0.58 12.73
N LYS A 43 8.41 -1.42 13.59
CA LYS A 43 8.28 -1.11 15.01
C LYS A 43 9.66 -0.84 15.61
#